data_AF-A0A0B7MH72-F1
#
_entry.id   AF-A0A0B7MH72-F1
#
_cell.length_a   1.000
_cell.length_b   1.000
_cell.length_c   1.000
_cell.angle_alpha   90.00
_cell.angle_beta   90.00
_cell.angle_gamma   90.00
#
_symmetry.space_group_name_H-M   'P 1'
#
loop_
_entity.id
_entity.type
_entity.pdbx_description
1 polymer ?
#
loop_
_entity_poly.entity_id
_entity_poly.type
_entity_poly.pdbx_seq_one_letter_code
_entity_poly.pdbx_strand_id
1 'polypeptide(L)' 'MLGVGIDEDTAIIISPDGTFEVIGSQTVTIIDGKQIQETNVSSASPDEPLALTNVIMHILPAAYRFDMKNRRPLGQDV' A
#
# COMPACT_ATOMS: atom_id res chain seq x y z
N MET A 1 9.15 3.74 -3.43
CA MET A 1 8.86 2.38 -2.90
C MET A 1 7.35 2.18 -2.84
N LEU A 2 6.83 0.96 -2.86
CA LEU A 2 5.42 0.65 -2.55
C LEU A 2 5.43 -0.43 -1.47
N GLY A 3 4.96 -0.10 -0.27
CA GLY A 3 4.81 -1.03 0.83
C GLY A 3 3.44 -1.69 0.79
N VAL A 4 3.39 -3.00 1.08
CA VAL A 4 2.15 -3.78 1.13
C VAL A 4 2.11 -4.50 2.47
N GLY A 5 1.20 -4.09 3.34
CA GLY A 5 0.83 -4.79 4.56
C GLY A 5 -0.39 -5.65 4.27
N ILE A 6 -0.31 -6.94 4.57
CA ILE A 6 -1.41 -7.89 4.40
C ILE A 6 -1.78 -8.39 5.79
N ASP A 7 -3.04 -8.18 6.18
CA ASP A 7 -3.56 -8.68 7.45
C ASP A 7 -3.66 -10.22 7.44
N GLU A 8 -3.87 -10.83 8.62
CA GLU A 8 -4.16 -12.25 8.73
C GLU A 8 -5.41 -12.63 7.92
N ASP A 9 -5.47 -13.89 7.46
CA ASP A 9 -6.59 -14.41 6.65
C ASP A 9 -6.92 -13.55 5.42
N THR A 10 -5.91 -12.88 4.86
CA THR A 10 -6.02 -11.98 3.72
C THR A 10 -4.86 -12.23 2.75
N ALA A 11 -5.09 -12.02 1.45
CA ALA A 11 -4.07 -12.12 0.44
C ALA A 11 -4.35 -11.17 -0.73
N ILE A 12 -3.34 -10.99 -1.59
CA ILE A 12 -3.50 -10.32 -2.89
C ILE A 12 -3.23 -11.31 -4.02
N ILE A 13 -4.05 -11.27 -5.06
CA ILE A 13 -3.81 -11.98 -6.31
C ILE A 13 -3.25 -10.97 -7.30
N ILE A 14 -2.03 -11.18 -7.77
CA ILE A 14 -1.37 -10.29 -8.73
C ILE A 14 -1.60 -10.80 -10.16
N SER A 15 -2.17 -9.93 -10.99
CA SER A 15 -2.41 -10.20 -12.41
C SER A 15 -1.20 -9.83 -13.28
N PRO A 16 -1.04 -10.45 -14.47
CA PRO A 16 0.08 -10.14 -15.39
C PRO A 16 0.14 -8.67 -15.86
N ASP A 17 -0.97 -7.95 -15.81
CA ASP A 17 -1.05 -6.54 -16.18
C ASP A 17 -0.49 -5.59 -15.11
N GLY A 18 -0.12 -6.11 -13.92
CA GLY A 18 0.40 -5.35 -12.80
C GLY A 18 -0.69 -4.77 -11.90
N THR A 19 -1.92 -5.27 -12.01
CA THR A 19 -2.97 -5.03 -11.02
C THR A 19 -2.96 -6.12 -9.95
N PHE A 20 -3.51 -5.84 -8.77
CA PHE A 20 -3.86 -6.87 -7.81
C PHE A 20 -5.31 -6.74 -7.35
N GLU A 21 -5.89 -7.85 -6.90
CA GLU A 21 -7.18 -7.93 -6.21
C GLU A 21 -6.97 -8.45 -4.78
N VAL A 22 -7.68 -7.87 -3.81
CA VAL A 22 -7.68 -8.32 -2.42
C VAL A 22 -8.69 -9.46 -2.24
N ILE A 23 -8.27 -10.54 -1.59
CA ILE A 23 -9.12 -11.65 -1.16
C ILE A 23 -8.94 -11.90 0.34
N GLY A 24 -9.92 -12.55 0.97
CA GLY A 24 -9.89 -12.87 2.39
C GLY A 24 -10.87 -12.04 3.22
N SER A 25 -10.68 -12.02 4.54
CA SER A 25 -11.64 -11.45 5.48
C SER A 25 -11.28 -10.05 6.00
N GLN A 26 -10.01 -9.66 5.92
CA GLN A 26 -9.49 -8.40 6.47
C GLN A 26 -9.04 -7.44 5.36
N THR A 27 -8.00 -6.63 5.61
CA THR A 27 -7.60 -5.54 4.72
C THR A 27 -6.15 -5.67 4.24
N VAL A 28 -5.88 -5.00 3.14
CA VAL A 28 -4.52 -4.76 2.64
C VAL A 28 -4.22 -3.27 2.76
N THR A 29 -3.12 -2.95 3.43
CA THR A 29 -2.61 -1.59 3.57
C THR A 29 -1.52 -1.34 2.52
N ILE A 30 -1.73 -0.36 1.65
CA ILE A 30 -0.74 0.10 0.69
C ILE A 30 -0.15 1.41 1.17
N ILE A 31 1.18 1.46 1.25
CA ILE A 31 1.95 2.67 1.55
C ILE A 31 2.74 3.08 0.31
N ASP A 32 2.33 4.18 -0.33
CA ASP A 32 3.04 4.75 -1.46
C ASP A 32 4.03 5.84 -0.99
N GLY A 33 5.30 5.46 -0.93
CA GLY A 33 6.38 6.37 -0.58
C GLY A 33 6.91 7.22 -1.74
N LYS A 34 6.31 7.18 -2.94
CA LYS A 34 6.78 7.94 -4.11
C LYS A 34 6.68 9.46 -3.91
N GLN A 35 5.70 9.90 -3.12
CA GLN A 35 5.47 11.33 -2.88
C GLN A 35 6.06 11.84 -1.56
N ILE A 36 6.82 11.02 -0.83
CA ILE A 36 7.46 11.46 0.41
C ILE A 36 8.36 12.66 0.13
N GLN A 37 8.15 13.74 0.90
CA GLN A 37 8.93 14.97 0.76
C GLN A 37 10.08 15.03 1.76
N GLU A 38 9.81 14.62 3.01
CA GLU A 38 10.80 14.59 4.08
C GLU A 38 10.75 13.27 4.83
N THR A 39 11.93 12.74 5.14
CA THR A 39 12.08 11.60 6.03
C THR A 39 13.45 11.62 6.70
N ASN A 40 13.52 11.15 7.95
CA ASN A 40 14.76 10.93 8.68
C ASN A 40 15.27 9.48 8.60
N VAL A 41 14.65 8.61 7.79
CA VAL A 41 14.95 7.16 7.79
C VAL A 41 16.42 6.80 7.51
N SER A 42 17.15 7.64 6.78
CA SER A 42 18.57 7.40 6.46
C SER A 42 19.54 7.84 7.56
N SER A 43 19.09 8.66 8.51
CA SER A 43 19.94 9.24 9.55
C SER A 43 19.47 8.95 10.96
N ALA A 44 18.26 8.41 11.13
CA ALA A 44 17.70 8.07 12.42
C ALA A 44 18.44 6.87 13.03
N SER A 45 18.71 6.95 14.33
CA SER A 45 19.14 5.78 15.11
C SER A 45 17.98 4.78 15.27
N PRO A 46 18.24 3.48 15.55
CA PRO A 46 17.19 2.47 15.65
C PRO A 46 16.05 2.80 16.64
N ASP A 47 16.36 3.51 17.72
CA ASP A 47 15.41 3.87 18.78
C ASP A 47 14.80 5.27 18.59
N GLU A 48 15.17 5.98 17.52
CA GLU A 48 14.63 7.30 17.22
C GLU A 48 13.30 7.21 16.44
N PRO A 49 12.30 8.04 16.79
CA PRO A 49 11.06 8.10 16.04
C PRO A 49 11.28 8.49 14.57
N LEU A 50 10.56 7.82 13.66
CA LEU A 50 10.60 8.12 12.23
C LEU A 50 9.66 9.27 11.87
N ALA A 51 10.15 10.18 11.03
CA ALA A 51 9.37 11.18 10.31
C ALA A 51 9.16 10.72 8.87
N LEU A 52 7.91 10.77 8.40
CA LEU A 52 7.50 10.54 7.02
C LEU A 52 6.42 11.56 6.68
N THR A 53 6.66 12.44 5.71
CA THR A 53 5.68 13.45 5.28
C THR A 53 5.18 13.16 3.88
N ASN A 54 3.95 13.60 3.57
CA ASN A 54 3.31 13.43 2.26
C ASN A 54 3.25 11.97 1.76
N VAL A 55 2.92 11.06 2.68
CA VAL A 55 2.71 9.63 2.38
C VAL A 55 1.27 9.42 1.90
N ILE A 56 1.09 8.66 0.83
CA ILE A 56 -0.24 8.20 0.41
C ILE A 56 -0.48 6.80 0.98
N MET A 57 -1.60 6.63 1.67
CA MET A 57 -2.05 5.36 2.21
C MET A 57 -3.38 4.95 1.61
N HIS A 58 -3.50 3.68 1.24
CA HIS A 58 -4.77 3.05 0.88
C HIS A 58 -5.02 1.85 1.79
N ILE A 59 -6.25 1.71 2.28
CA ILE A 59 -6.70 0.54 3.03
C ILE A 59 -7.80 -0.10 2.20
N LEU A 60 -7.57 -1.33 1.74
CA LEU A 60 -8.38 -2.00 0.73
C LEU A 60 -8.95 -3.31 1.31
N PRO A 61 -10.28 -3.45 1.43
CA PRO A 61 -10.90 -4.71 1.82
C PRO A 61 -10.98 -5.66 0.61
N ALA A 62 -11.51 -6.87 0.85
CA ALA A 62 -11.78 -7.85 -0.20
C ALA A 62 -12.54 -7.26 -1.41
N ALA A 63 -12.29 -7.82 -2.60
CA ALA A 63 -12.80 -7.41 -3.91
C ALA A 63 -12.32 -6.03 -4.42
N TYR A 64 -11.56 -5.27 -3.63
CA TYR A 64 -10.90 -4.08 -4.15
C TYR A 64 -9.71 -4.47 -5.01
N ARG A 65 -9.54 -3.71 -6.10
CA ARG A 65 -8.38 -3.85 -6.98
C ARG A 65 -7.50 -2.61 -6.95
N PHE A 66 -6.22 -2.80 -7.22
CA PHE A 66 -5.23 -1.73 -7.24
C PHE A 66 -4.31 -1.86 -8.45
N ASP A 67 -4.04 -0.75 -9.11
CA ASP A 67 -3.07 -0.65 -10.19
C ASP A 67 -1.71 -0.24 -9.61
N MET A 68 -0.74 -1.17 -9.59
CA MET A 68 0.58 -0.92 -9.00
C MET A 68 1.44 0.02 -9.84
N LYS A 69 1.19 0.11 -11.16
CA LYS A 69 1.94 0.97 -12.07
C LYS A 69 1.50 2.42 -11.89
N ASN A 70 0.20 2.66 -11.89
CA ASN A 70 -0.39 3.99 -11.71
C ASN A 70 -0.58 4.38 -10.24
N ARG A 71 -0.34 3.45 -9.31
CA ARG A 71 -0.41 3.62 -7.85
C ARG A 71 -1.76 4.16 -7.39
N ARG A 72 -2.84 3.53 -7.84
CA ARG A 72 -4.21 3.93 -7.48
C ARG A 72 -5.16 2.74 -7.37
N PRO A 73 -6.16 2.81 -6.48
CA PRO A 73 -7.29 1.89 -6.52
C PRO A 73 -8.00 1.96 -7.87
N LEU A 74 -8.46 0.82 -8.37
CA LEU A 74 -9.36 0.77 -9.50
C LEU A 74 -10.79 0.98 -8.96
N GLY A 75 -11.57 1.83 -9.64
CA GLY A 75 -12.96 2.07 -9.27
C GLY A 75 -13.77 0.79 -9.25
N GLN A 76 -14.77 0.71 -8.37
CA GLN A 76 -15.79 -0.32 -8.45
C GLN A 76 -16.80 0.12 -9.51
N ASP A 77 -17.09 -0.76 -10.47
CA ASP A 77 -18.25 -0.60 -11.33
C ASP A 77 -19.48 -0.77 -10.42
N VAL A 78 -20.12 0.36 -10.07
CA VAL A 78 -21.37 0.39 -9.30
C VAL A 78 -22.54 0.12 -10.24
#